data_AF-A0A654E6G5-F1
#
_entry.id   AF-A0A654E6G5-F1
#
_cell.length_a   1.000
_cell.length_b   1.000
_cell.length_c   1.000
_cell.angle_alpha   90.00
_cell.angle_beta   90.00
_cell.angle_gamma   90.00
#
_symmetry.space_group_name_H-M   'P 1'
#
loop_
_entity.id
_entity.type
_entity.pdbx_description
1 polymer ?
#
loop_
_entity_poly.entity_id
_entity_poly.type
_entity_poly.pdbx_seq_one_letter_code
_entity_poly.pdbx_strand_id
1 'polypeptide(L)'
;MRKILLSLLIVSLFTACQEDETGLPSVENRVFTAIENLRDDLTDPSEGWKVLYQPTSASGAFFMIMKFKTDGTVTISTDLAANAGEFHEQTIPYRIDAGQGLELIFETYGALHYLFELDQASFGAEFEFIYEEKDDGDLYFRSKSDLNDPSSIVFTPANATDASAFSREIAANFDLYAGQSPRLFGGANPTQQLYLSDLDISVFWSVDLAKRTVLFDLAGSGSTLEEVLSGTHVSLNQSSGYTFMGGKIIFNQPIQIKVGGKGFELSELTLGDFSETGAPLCETSAEPTPVYSIPGGGSLTKNLFNSSGLGFEPQAGSLYSVNIPFIFDDSLRSLAEEGSISQKLPNALAFIMTYGFESDSIPANSVGFLVEDDQENSAFYLRSFTPTAVGNRLQIDWQDNYYYSSAPTPEEEAALTEILDEVFDGGSVYAYDLPIRGLTVYQFYNPCNGYEFVLVR
;
A
#
# COMPACT_ATOMS: atom_id res chain seq x y z
N MET A 1 -58.62 44.68 51.74
CA MET A 1 -57.65 43.57 51.68
C MET A 1 -57.17 43.29 50.25
N ARG A 2 -58.06 43.18 49.24
CA ARG A 2 -57.69 42.92 47.82
C ARG A 2 -56.80 43.99 47.15
N LYS A 3 -56.93 45.27 47.54
CA LYS A 3 -56.08 46.37 47.00
C LYS A 3 -54.70 46.47 47.65
N ILE A 4 -54.51 45.92 48.85
CA ILE A 4 -53.21 45.93 49.56
C ILE A 4 -52.35 44.74 49.08
N LEU A 5 -52.96 43.59 48.77
CA LEU A 5 -52.26 42.46 48.14
C LEU A 5 -51.75 42.79 46.73
N LEU A 6 -52.48 43.60 45.96
CA LEU A 6 -52.07 44.00 44.61
C LEU A 6 -50.88 44.97 44.65
N SER A 7 -50.81 45.83 45.68
CA SER A 7 -49.67 46.74 45.89
C SER A 7 -48.42 46.02 46.37
N LEU A 8 -48.56 44.94 47.16
CA LEU A 8 -47.40 44.12 47.58
C LEU A 8 -46.83 43.28 46.43
N LEU A 9 -47.69 42.77 45.53
CA LEU A 9 -47.27 41.95 44.38
C LEU A 9 -46.53 42.77 43.31
N ILE A 10 -46.89 44.06 43.15
CA ILE A 10 -46.22 44.97 42.21
C ILE A 10 -44.86 45.40 42.76
N VAL A 11 -44.71 45.58 44.07
CA VAL A 11 -43.41 45.94 44.68
C VAL A 11 -42.43 44.74 44.68
N SER A 12 -42.92 43.49 44.77
CA SER A 12 -42.07 42.29 44.62
C SER A 12 -41.61 42.02 43.18
N LEU A 13 -42.25 42.62 42.18
CA LEU A 13 -41.84 42.52 40.77
C LEU A 13 -40.70 43.49 40.42
N PHE A 14 -40.43 44.50 41.26
CA PHE A 14 -39.33 45.47 41.06
C PHE A 14 -38.02 45.10 41.78
N THR A 15 -38.02 44.07 42.63
CA THR A 15 -36.80 43.61 43.33
C THR A 15 -36.18 42.34 42.73
N ALA A 16 -36.74 41.81 41.62
CA ALA A 16 -36.23 40.62 40.94
C ALA A 16 -35.20 40.94 39.83
N CYS A 17 -34.94 42.21 39.54
CA CYS A 17 -33.82 42.65 38.72
C CYS A 17 -32.81 43.38 39.60
N GLN A 18 -32.09 42.65 40.43
CA GLN A 18 -30.68 43.01 40.62
C GLN A 18 -29.98 42.51 39.36
N GLU A 19 -29.65 43.46 38.48
CA GLU A 19 -28.66 43.25 37.43
C GLU A 19 -27.35 42.86 38.13
N ASP A 20 -27.11 41.56 38.25
CA ASP A 20 -25.74 41.04 38.29
C ASP A 20 -25.14 41.25 36.90
N GLU A 21 -24.89 42.51 36.52
CA GLU A 21 -24.05 42.87 35.38
C GLU A 21 -22.58 42.68 35.77
N THR A 22 -22.14 41.44 35.86
CA THR A 22 -20.86 41.11 35.23
C THR A 22 -21.18 40.80 33.78
N GLY A 23 -21.34 41.86 32.97
CA GLY A 23 -21.58 41.71 31.53
C GLY A 23 -20.56 40.75 30.93
N LEU A 24 -21.04 39.79 30.12
CA LEU A 24 -20.16 38.87 29.40
C LEU A 24 -19.10 39.68 28.65
N PRO A 25 -17.82 39.26 28.65
CA PRO A 25 -16.78 39.95 27.89
C PRO A 25 -17.17 40.07 26.41
N SER A 26 -16.61 41.07 25.71
CA SER A 26 -16.85 41.23 24.27
C SER A 26 -16.53 39.94 23.51
N VAL A 27 -17.18 39.73 22.37
CA VAL A 27 -16.91 38.56 21.51
C VAL A 27 -15.43 38.47 21.17
N GLU A 28 -14.79 39.60 20.86
CA GLU A 28 -13.35 39.70 20.61
C GLU A 28 -12.51 39.22 21.81
N ASN A 29 -12.83 39.68 23.02
CA ASN A 29 -12.12 39.24 24.22
C ASN A 29 -12.34 37.75 24.48
N ARG A 30 -13.55 37.22 24.26
CA ARG A 30 -13.84 35.79 24.43
C ARG A 30 -13.08 34.94 23.43
N VAL A 31 -13.00 35.37 22.17
CA VAL A 31 -12.22 34.71 21.12
C VAL A 31 -10.74 34.74 21.44
N PHE A 32 -10.20 35.90 21.80
CA PHE A 32 -8.81 36.05 22.21
C PHE A 32 -8.47 35.12 23.39
N THR A 33 -9.29 35.12 24.44
CA THR A 33 -9.11 34.21 25.58
C THR A 33 -9.18 32.74 25.18
N ALA A 34 -10.08 32.36 24.28
CA ALA A 34 -10.18 30.97 23.82
C ALA A 34 -8.94 30.53 23.02
N ILE A 35 -8.40 31.42 22.17
CA ILE A 35 -7.16 31.20 21.43
C ILE A 35 -5.96 31.06 22.38
N GLU A 36 -5.82 31.97 23.35
CA GLU A 36 -4.73 31.91 24.32
C GLU A 36 -4.82 30.65 25.18
N ASN A 37 -6.02 30.27 25.66
CA ASN A 37 -6.19 29.05 26.44
C ASN A 37 -5.77 27.80 25.67
N LEU A 38 -6.17 27.68 24.39
CA LEU A 38 -5.76 26.55 23.56
C LEU A 38 -4.24 26.57 23.30
N ARG A 39 -3.63 27.76 23.15
CA ARG A 39 -2.18 27.89 23.00
C ARG A 39 -1.44 27.47 24.27
N ASP A 40 -1.93 27.89 25.43
CA ASP A 40 -1.39 27.50 26.73
C ASP A 40 -1.49 25.97 26.89
N ASP A 41 -2.65 25.39 26.60
CA ASP A 41 -2.85 23.94 26.60
C ASP A 41 -1.84 23.26 25.67
N LEU A 42 -1.76 23.66 24.41
CA LEU A 42 -0.83 23.08 23.42
C LEU A 42 0.64 23.15 23.85
N THR A 43 1.03 24.15 24.65
CA THR A 43 2.42 24.35 25.09
C THR A 43 2.71 23.81 26.50
N ASP A 44 1.70 23.29 27.21
CA ASP A 44 1.82 22.82 28.60
C ASP A 44 2.72 21.57 28.75
N PRO A 45 2.60 20.51 27.91
CA PRO A 45 3.44 19.33 28.06
C PRO A 45 4.91 19.58 27.65
N SER A 46 5.85 19.36 28.58
CA SER A 46 7.29 19.62 28.35
C SER A 46 7.90 18.78 27.22
N GLU A 47 7.38 17.56 27.02
CA GLU A 47 7.81 16.64 25.96
C GLU A 47 6.93 16.74 24.71
N GLY A 48 5.95 17.66 24.68
CA GLY A 48 4.98 17.81 23.61
C GLY A 48 3.85 16.78 23.70
N TRP A 49 3.22 16.54 22.55
CA TRP A 49 2.06 15.67 22.40
C TRP A 49 2.41 14.45 21.59
N LYS A 50 2.10 13.27 22.14
CA LYS A 50 2.10 12.02 21.41
C LYS A 50 0.81 11.93 20.59
N VAL A 51 0.97 11.61 19.31
CA VAL A 51 -0.13 11.52 18.36
C VAL A 51 0.01 10.24 17.55
N LEU A 52 -1.06 9.45 17.49
CA LEU A 52 -1.22 8.36 16.52
C LEU A 52 -2.15 8.85 15.42
N TYR A 53 -1.57 9.46 14.39
CA TYR A 53 -2.35 10.10 13.36
C TYR A 53 -2.87 9.07 12.35
N GLN A 54 -4.18 8.88 12.29
CA GLN A 54 -4.84 7.94 11.40
C GLN A 54 -5.77 8.71 10.44
N PRO A 55 -5.35 8.94 9.18
CA PRO A 55 -6.14 9.67 8.18
C PRO A 55 -7.55 9.11 7.96
N THR A 56 -7.71 7.79 7.90
CA THR A 56 -9.03 7.15 7.73
C THR A 56 -9.15 5.91 8.60
N SER A 57 -10.38 5.49 8.90
CA SER A 57 -10.65 4.26 9.65
C SER A 57 -10.06 3.00 8.97
N ALA A 58 -9.82 3.04 7.66
CA ALA A 58 -9.20 1.96 6.90
C ALA A 58 -7.66 2.02 6.86
N SER A 59 -7.05 3.19 7.09
CA SER A 59 -5.59 3.36 7.06
C SER A 59 -4.92 2.88 8.35
N GLY A 60 -3.60 2.70 8.30
CA GLY A 60 -2.79 2.62 9.51
C GLY A 60 -2.58 3.98 10.17
N ALA A 61 -1.84 4.00 11.28
CA ALA A 61 -1.51 5.22 11.99
C ALA A 61 -0.03 5.57 11.86
N PHE A 62 0.25 6.87 11.83
CA PHE A 62 1.57 7.47 11.82
C PHE A 62 1.91 7.95 13.23
N PHE A 63 3.01 7.47 13.79
CA PHE A 63 3.43 7.87 15.12
C PHE A 63 4.12 9.22 15.03
N MET A 64 3.64 10.18 15.82
CA MET A 64 4.17 11.53 15.86
C MET A 64 4.34 12.03 17.29
N ILE A 65 5.35 12.90 17.48
CA ILE A 65 5.48 13.76 18.65
C ILE A 65 5.44 15.20 18.16
N MET A 66 4.48 15.98 18.65
CA MET A 66 4.27 17.39 18.29
C MET A 66 4.58 18.29 19.48
N LYS A 67 5.65 19.06 19.39
CA LYS A 67 6.09 19.97 20.46
C LYS A 67 5.85 21.42 20.07
N PHE A 68 4.76 21.99 20.56
CA PHE A 68 4.41 23.39 20.35
C PHE A 68 5.31 24.30 21.20
N LYS A 69 5.61 25.47 20.64
CA LYS A 69 6.43 26.49 21.26
C LYS A 69 5.65 27.80 21.37
N THR A 70 6.06 28.61 22.32
CA THR A 70 5.47 29.93 22.59
C THR A 70 5.75 30.95 21.48
N ASP A 71 6.68 30.67 20.57
CA ASP A 71 6.99 31.50 19.40
C ASP A 71 6.05 31.27 18.20
N GLY A 72 5.01 30.43 18.35
CA GLY A 72 4.07 30.11 17.27
C GLY A 72 4.57 29.04 16.31
N THR A 73 5.59 28.27 16.70
CA THR A 73 6.06 27.11 15.93
C THR A 73 5.78 25.79 16.63
N VAL A 74 5.76 24.70 15.86
CA VAL A 74 5.63 23.33 16.34
C VAL A 74 6.71 22.48 15.71
N THR A 75 7.43 21.72 16.54
CA THR A 75 8.33 20.67 16.06
C THR A 75 7.56 19.37 15.95
N ILE A 76 7.43 18.82 14.75
CA ILE A 76 6.79 17.54 14.45
C ILE A 76 7.89 16.52 14.20
N SER A 77 7.94 15.49 15.03
CA SER A 77 8.79 14.32 14.86
C SER A 77 7.93 13.13 14.45
N THR A 78 8.26 12.40 13.39
CA THR A 78 7.45 11.27 12.91
C THR A 78 8.30 10.05 12.50
N ASP A 79 7.66 8.89 12.36
CA ASP A 79 8.19 7.65 11.75
C ASP A 79 7.87 7.53 10.24
N LEU A 80 7.35 8.59 9.61
CA LEU A 80 7.14 8.65 8.16
C LEU A 80 8.48 8.63 7.40
N ALA A 81 8.75 7.54 6.67
CA ALA A 81 9.98 7.33 5.89
C ALA A 81 9.97 7.99 4.49
N ALA A 82 8.86 8.62 4.09
CA ALA A 82 8.73 9.29 2.79
C ALA A 82 9.88 10.28 2.49
N ASN A 83 10.25 10.38 1.21
CA ASN A 83 11.36 11.20 0.73
C ASN A 83 12.68 10.94 1.48
N ALA A 84 13.00 9.66 1.70
CA ALA A 84 14.19 9.26 2.47
C ALA A 84 14.23 9.86 3.89
N GLY A 85 13.07 9.95 4.54
CA GLY A 85 12.93 10.46 5.90
C GLY A 85 13.02 11.98 6.03
N GLU A 86 12.78 12.74 4.95
CA GLU A 86 12.74 14.21 4.96
C GLU A 86 11.80 14.78 6.03
N PHE A 87 10.75 14.01 6.38
CA PHE A 87 9.74 14.39 7.34
C PHE A 87 10.03 13.98 8.78
N HIS A 88 11.13 13.27 9.06
CA HIS A 88 11.41 12.73 10.40
C HIS A 88 11.40 13.78 11.51
N GLU A 89 11.87 14.99 11.22
CA GLU A 89 11.84 16.10 12.17
C GLU A 89 11.72 17.43 11.43
N GLN A 90 10.65 18.18 11.71
CA GLN A 90 10.36 19.44 11.03
C GLN A 90 9.87 20.46 12.05
N THR A 91 10.28 21.72 11.91
CA THR A 91 9.71 22.82 12.70
C THR A 91 8.99 23.77 11.78
N ILE A 92 7.67 23.89 11.96
CA ILE A 92 6.80 24.69 11.10
C ILE A 92 5.99 25.69 11.92
N PRO A 93 5.58 26.83 11.35
CA PRO A 93 4.60 27.72 11.98
C PRO A 93 3.23 27.04 12.10
N TYR A 94 2.51 27.35 13.18
CA TYR A 94 1.09 27.04 13.32
C TYR A 94 0.33 28.29 13.72
N ARG A 95 -0.97 28.31 13.41
CA ARG A 95 -1.88 29.34 13.92
C ARG A 95 -3.14 28.73 14.52
N ILE A 96 -3.79 29.51 15.38
CA ILE A 96 -5.12 29.22 15.91
C ILE A 96 -6.04 30.33 15.44
N ASP A 97 -6.96 30.00 14.55
CA ASP A 97 -8.01 30.91 14.08
C ASP A 97 -9.33 30.65 14.82
N ALA A 98 -10.27 31.60 14.71
CA ALA A 98 -11.60 31.47 15.27
C ALA A 98 -12.66 31.76 14.20
N GLY A 99 -13.08 30.70 13.50
CA GLY A 99 -14.11 30.73 12.46
C GLY A 99 -15.43 30.11 12.96
N GLN A 100 -15.60 28.81 12.71
CA GLN A 100 -16.75 28.02 13.22
C GLN A 100 -16.43 27.25 14.51
N GLY A 101 -15.32 27.60 15.14
CA GLY A 101 -14.67 26.95 16.28
C GLY A 101 -13.23 27.46 16.36
N LEU A 102 -12.44 26.97 17.32
CA LEU A 102 -10.99 27.18 17.28
C LEU A 102 -10.39 26.24 16.24
N GLU A 103 -9.62 26.78 15.31
CA GLU A 103 -9.04 26.07 14.17
C GLU A 103 -7.52 26.03 14.31
N LEU A 104 -6.94 24.85 14.51
CA LEU A 104 -5.49 24.62 14.51
C LEU A 104 -5.03 24.37 13.07
N ILE A 105 -4.14 25.23 12.57
CA ILE A 105 -3.69 25.21 11.17
C ILE A 105 -2.17 25.15 11.13
N PHE A 106 -1.63 24.16 10.43
CA PHE A 106 -0.19 24.05 10.15
C PHE A 106 0.11 24.79 8.84
N GLU A 107 1.01 25.79 8.86
CA GLU A 107 1.05 26.79 7.77
C GLU A 107 2.00 26.48 6.62
N THR A 108 3.06 25.69 6.88
CA THR A 108 4.06 25.36 5.87
C THR A 108 4.11 23.86 5.63
N TYR A 109 4.45 23.51 4.38
CA TYR A 109 4.53 22.12 3.94
C TYR A 109 5.36 21.26 4.89
N GLY A 110 4.83 20.09 5.23
CA GLY A 110 5.44 19.14 6.15
C GLY A 110 4.69 17.81 6.15
N ALA A 111 4.90 16.97 7.17
CA ALA A 111 4.39 15.60 7.21
C ALA A 111 2.86 15.50 6.96
N LEU A 112 2.06 16.36 7.61
CA LEU A 112 0.60 16.38 7.45
C LEU A 112 0.16 16.81 6.04
N HIS A 113 0.87 17.76 5.42
CA HIS A 113 0.59 18.20 4.05
C HIS A 113 0.95 17.12 3.02
N TYR A 114 2.08 16.45 3.22
CA TYR A 114 2.47 15.31 2.39
C TYR A 114 1.39 14.22 2.43
N LEU A 115 0.93 13.85 3.63
CA LEU A 115 -0.15 12.88 3.78
C LEU A 115 -1.45 13.38 3.14
N PHE A 116 -1.80 14.66 3.32
CA PHE A 116 -2.97 15.27 2.69
C PHE A 116 -2.95 15.11 1.18
N GLU A 117 -1.81 15.31 0.52
CA GLU A 117 -1.70 15.26 -0.94
C GLU A 117 -1.72 13.84 -1.54
N LEU A 118 -1.53 12.80 -0.71
CA LEU A 118 -1.59 11.41 -1.16
C LEU A 118 -2.91 11.10 -1.87
N ASP A 119 -2.83 10.24 -2.89
CA ASP A 119 -3.95 9.90 -3.76
C ASP A 119 -4.67 11.12 -4.36
N GLN A 120 -3.92 12.14 -4.80
CA GLN A 120 -4.50 13.37 -5.36
C GLN A 120 -5.45 14.07 -4.37
N ALA A 121 -5.05 14.12 -3.10
CA ALA A 121 -5.86 14.63 -2.00
C ALA A 121 -7.16 13.87 -1.72
N SER A 122 -7.18 12.56 -2.00
CA SER A 122 -8.30 11.67 -1.64
C SER A 122 -7.96 10.67 -0.54
N PHE A 123 -6.74 10.69 0.01
CA PHE A 123 -6.35 9.79 1.10
C PHE A 123 -7.11 10.06 2.42
N GLY A 124 -7.64 11.27 2.63
CA GLY A 124 -8.39 11.64 3.84
C GLY A 124 -7.53 12.17 4.99
N ALA A 125 -6.26 12.48 4.74
CA ALA A 125 -5.44 13.21 5.70
C ALA A 125 -5.81 14.71 5.71
N GLU A 126 -5.27 15.46 6.67
CA GLU A 126 -5.67 16.83 7.02
C GLU A 126 -4.50 17.57 7.70
N PHE A 127 -4.44 18.88 7.52
CA PHE A 127 -3.52 19.80 8.19
C PHE A 127 -4.24 21.02 8.81
N GLU A 128 -5.57 21.08 8.71
CA GLU A 128 -6.43 22.03 9.40
C GLU A 128 -7.44 21.29 10.28
N PHE A 129 -7.38 21.48 11.59
CA PHE A 129 -8.22 20.77 12.55
C PHE A 129 -9.09 21.72 13.36
N ILE A 130 -10.31 21.31 13.68
CA ILE A 130 -11.19 22.04 14.59
C ILE A 130 -11.08 21.43 15.98
N TYR A 131 -10.71 22.25 16.96
CA TYR A 131 -10.68 21.85 18.37
C TYR A 131 -12.09 21.56 18.87
N GLU A 132 -12.24 20.44 19.57
CA GLU A 132 -13.52 19.98 20.12
C GLU A 132 -13.56 20.19 21.63
N GLU A 133 -12.64 19.54 22.34
CA GLU A 133 -12.59 19.56 23.79
C GLU A 133 -11.23 19.11 24.34
N LYS A 134 -11.08 19.32 25.65
CA LYS A 134 -10.02 18.76 26.48
C LYS A 134 -10.67 17.81 27.48
N ASP A 135 -10.28 16.55 27.44
CA ASP A 135 -10.78 15.53 28.36
C ASP A 135 -9.61 14.67 28.89
N ASP A 136 -9.60 14.43 30.21
CA ASP A 136 -8.52 13.73 30.94
C ASP A 136 -7.08 14.17 30.60
N GLY A 137 -6.90 15.43 30.19
CA GLY A 137 -5.59 15.98 29.80
C GLY A 137 -5.25 15.84 28.31
N ASP A 138 -6.04 15.06 27.56
CA ASP A 138 -5.92 14.93 26.11
C ASP A 138 -6.68 16.06 25.41
N LEU A 139 -6.18 16.49 24.24
CA LEU A 139 -6.87 17.44 23.37
C LEU A 139 -7.43 16.72 22.15
N TYR A 140 -8.72 16.93 21.89
CA TYR A 140 -9.45 16.31 20.79
C TYR A 140 -9.69 17.33 19.70
N PHE A 141 -9.34 16.96 18.47
CA PHE A 141 -9.64 17.75 17.29
C PHE A 141 -10.25 16.86 16.22
N ARG A 142 -11.11 17.44 15.39
CA ARG A 142 -11.66 16.81 14.19
C ARG A 142 -11.11 17.45 12.92
N SER A 143 -11.05 16.69 11.83
CA SER A 143 -10.76 17.20 10.50
C SER A 143 -11.74 18.30 10.10
N LYS A 144 -11.23 19.33 9.43
CA LYS A 144 -12.04 20.47 8.99
C LYS A 144 -12.70 20.21 7.63
N SER A 145 -12.04 19.46 6.75
CA SER A 145 -12.51 19.24 5.37
C SER A 145 -13.38 17.99 5.18
N ASP A 146 -13.36 17.05 6.13
CA ASP A 146 -14.17 15.83 6.06
C ASP A 146 -15.68 16.12 6.22
N LEU A 147 -16.50 15.62 5.28
CA LEU A 147 -17.91 16.03 5.16
C LEU A 147 -18.92 15.19 5.97
N ASN A 148 -18.70 13.87 6.11
CA ASN A 148 -19.73 12.95 6.62
C ASN A 148 -19.36 12.25 7.94
N ASP A 149 -18.08 11.94 8.13
CA ASP A 149 -17.54 11.26 9.32
C ASP A 149 -16.12 11.79 9.52
N PRO A 150 -15.96 12.95 10.18
CA PRO A 150 -14.68 13.60 10.26
C PRO A 150 -13.71 12.78 11.08
N SER A 151 -12.55 12.49 10.48
CA SER A 151 -11.44 11.86 11.19
C SER A 151 -11.04 12.72 12.40
N SER A 152 -10.68 12.07 13.50
CA SER A 152 -10.24 12.75 14.72
C SER A 152 -8.75 12.57 14.92
N ILE A 153 -8.09 13.60 15.43
CA ILE A 153 -6.72 13.53 15.92
C ILE A 153 -6.73 13.82 17.43
N VAL A 154 -6.09 12.94 18.19
CA VAL A 154 -6.01 13.05 19.65
C VAL A 154 -4.57 13.33 20.05
N PHE A 155 -4.41 14.37 20.85
CA PHE A 155 -3.12 14.79 21.37
C PHE A 155 -3.07 14.33 22.82
N THR A 156 -2.27 13.31 23.09
CA THR A 156 -2.04 12.80 24.44
C THR A 156 -0.70 13.33 24.95
N PRO A 157 -0.57 13.83 26.20
CA PRO A 157 0.70 14.36 26.69
C PRO A 157 1.83 13.33 26.56
N ALA A 158 2.93 13.69 25.91
CA ALA A 158 4.08 12.82 25.76
C ALA A 158 4.90 12.76 27.05
N ASN A 159 5.59 11.63 27.24
CA ASN A 159 6.59 11.46 28.28
C ASN A 159 8.00 11.32 27.68
N ALA A 160 9.02 11.42 28.53
CA ALA A 160 10.43 11.42 28.11
C ALA A 160 10.89 10.14 27.39
N THR A 161 10.11 9.05 27.48
CA THR A 161 10.43 7.77 26.82
C THR A 161 9.67 7.54 25.53
N ASP A 162 8.61 8.30 25.23
CA ASP A 162 7.78 8.07 24.03
C ASP A 162 8.59 8.21 22.73
N ALA A 163 9.59 9.09 22.69
CA ALA A 163 10.47 9.23 21.53
C ALA A 163 11.27 7.95 21.22
N SER A 164 11.48 7.06 22.19
CA SER A 164 12.13 5.76 21.96
C SER A 164 11.24 4.76 21.20
N ALA A 165 9.95 5.06 21.05
CA ALA A 165 9.02 4.23 20.30
C ALA A 165 9.10 4.44 18.78
N PHE A 166 9.78 5.49 18.29
CA PHE A 166 9.98 5.70 16.86
C PHE A 166 10.65 4.49 16.21
N SER A 167 9.98 3.92 15.21
CA SER A 167 10.44 2.74 14.47
C SER A 167 10.89 3.13 13.05
N ARG A 168 11.67 4.21 12.94
CA ARG A 168 12.14 4.79 11.66
C ARG A 168 12.99 3.83 10.84
N GLU A 169 13.84 3.06 11.50
CA GLU A 169 14.66 2.03 10.83
C GLU A 169 13.78 0.93 10.24
N ILE A 170 12.75 0.49 10.97
CA ILE A 170 11.79 -0.48 10.44
C ILE A 170 11.07 0.11 9.22
N ALA A 171 10.59 1.34 9.31
CA ALA A 171 9.91 2.00 8.19
C ALA A 171 10.83 2.08 6.95
N ALA A 172 12.09 2.50 7.11
CA ALA A 172 13.06 2.56 6.03
C ALA A 172 13.41 1.18 5.45
N ASN A 173 13.56 0.15 6.29
CA ASN A 173 13.81 -1.21 5.84
C ASN A 173 12.63 -1.77 5.03
N PHE A 174 11.40 -1.37 5.34
CA PHE A 174 10.21 -1.76 4.58
C PHE A 174 10.19 -1.15 3.16
N ASP A 175 10.81 0.02 2.93
CA ASP A 175 10.98 0.57 1.58
C ASP A 175 11.81 -0.39 0.69
N LEU A 176 12.75 -1.16 1.26
CA LEU A 176 13.53 -2.17 0.53
C LEU A 176 12.68 -3.39 0.12
N TYR A 177 11.64 -3.71 0.89
CA TYR A 177 10.66 -4.72 0.50
C TYR A 177 9.80 -4.25 -0.69
N ALA A 178 9.61 -2.94 -0.87
CA ALA A 178 8.81 -2.37 -1.94
C ALA A 178 9.47 -2.32 -3.33
N GLY A 179 10.79 -2.53 -3.44
CA GLY A 179 11.44 -2.62 -4.76
C GLY A 179 10.96 -3.84 -5.58
N GLN A 180 11.18 -3.86 -6.89
CA GLN A 180 10.92 -5.04 -7.77
C GLN A 180 9.51 -5.66 -7.61
N SER A 181 8.49 -4.97 -8.11
CA SER A 181 7.10 -5.44 -8.17
C SER A 181 6.48 -5.00 -9.51
N PRO A 182 5.34 -5.57 -9.93
CA PRO A 182 4.61 -5.07 -11.09
C PRO A 182 4.25 -3.60 -10.87
N ARG A 183 4.25 -2.80 -11.93
CA ARG A 183 4.05 -1.34 -11.90
C ARG A 183 2.91 -0.89 -12.80
N LEU A 184 2.56 -1.66 -13.83
CA LEU A 184 1.40 -1.34 -14.67
C LEU A 184 0.09 -1.47 -13.88
N PHE A 185 -0.86 -0.60 -14.21
CA PHE A 185 -2.25 -0.60 -13.71
C PHE A 185 -2.42 -0.61 -12.18
N GLY A 186 -1.47 -0.03 -11.47
CA GLY A 186 -1.54 0.11 -10.01
C GLY A 186 -0.80 -0.97 -9.23
N GLY A 187 0.09 -1.72 -9.89
CA GLY A 187 1.17 -2.54 -9.33
C GLY A 187 0.81 -3.38 -8.11
N ALA A 188 0.72 -4.71 -8.27
CA ALA A 188 0.50 -5.58 -7.11
C ALA A 188 1.53 -5.25 -6.02
N ASN A 189 1.03 -4.88 -4.83
CA ASN A 189 1.90 -4.52 -3.72
C ASN A 189 2.90 -5.66 -3.48
N PRO A 190 4.16 -5.32 -3.14
CA PRO A 190 5.20 -6.30 -2.88
C PRO A 190 4.66 -7.33 -1.89
N THR A 191 4.79 -8.61 -2.24
CA THR A 191 4.36 -9.67 -1.34
C THR A 191 5.51 -10.07 -0.42
N GLN A 192 5.20 -10.37 0.83
CA GLN A 192 6.16 -10.93 1.77
C GLN A 192 5.61 -12.24 2.30
N GLN A 193 6.54 -13.10 2.72
CA GLN A 193 6.24 -14.33 3.41
C GLN A 193 6.70 -14.20 4.86
N LEU A 194 5.75 -14.18 5.78
CA LEU A 194 6.00 -14.38 7.20
C LEU A 194 5.95 -15.88 7.49
N TYR A 195 7.11 -16.49 7.71
CA TYR A 195 7.20 -17.87 8.20
C TYR A 195 7.38 -17.89 9.71
N LEU A 196 6.46 -18.55 10.41
CA LEU A 196 6.47 -18.75 11.86
C LEU A 196 6.88 -20.19 12.16
N SER A 197 8.15 -20.41 12.49
CA SER A 197 8.74 -21.76 12.58
C SER A 197 8.12 -22.62 13.68
N ASP A 198 7.75 -22.02 14.81
CA ASP A 198 7.14 -22.74 15.94
C ASP A 198 5.77 -23.33 15.59
N LEU A 199 5.07 -22.68 14.65
CA LEU A 199 3.77 -23.14 14.17
C LEU A 199 3.88 -23.96 12.89
N ASP A 200 5.02 -23.89 12.19
CA ASP A 200 5.21 -24.39 10.83
C ASP A 200 4.11 -23.84 9.90
N ILE A 201 3.97 -22.50 9.90
CA ILE A 201 2.97 -21.77 9.12
C ILE A 201 3.66 -20.62 8.39
N SER A 202 3.41 -20.52 7.09
CA SER A 202 3.70 -19.34 6.29
C SER A 202 2.43 -18.52 6.06
N VAL A 203 2.58 -17.20 6.12
CA VAL A 203 1.53 -16.22 5.85
C VAL A 203 2.06 -15.29 4.76
N PHE A 204 1.35 -15.22 3.65
CA PHE A 204 1.65 -14.32 2.55
C PHE A 204 0.80 -13.07 2.68
N TRP A 205 1.44 -11.91 2.62
CA TRP A 205 0.76 -10.63 2.70
C TRP A 205 1.39 -9.62 1.76
N SER A 206 0.73 -8.48 1.57
CA SER A 206 1.28 -7.33 0.88
C SER A 206 1.05 -6.06 1.69
N VAL A 207 2.00 -5.14 1.67
CA VAL A 207 1.95 -3.91 2.47
C VAL A 207 1.92 -2.68 1.56
N ASP A 208 0.99 -1.77 1.83
CA ASP A 208 0.97 -0.41 1.30
C ASP A 208 1.59 0.52 2.36
N LEU A 209 2.81 1.00 2.08
CA LEU A 209 3.57 1.85 3.00
C LEU A 209 3.03 3.27 3.10
N ALA A 210 2.40 3.76 2.02
CA ALA A 210 1.84 5.10 1.97
C ALA A 210 0.57 5.21 2.80
N LYS A 211 -0.31 4.19 2.73
CA LYS A 211 -1.56 4.14 3.49
C LYS A 211 -1.43 3.43 4.84
N ARG A 212 -0.28 2.79 5.06
CA ARG A 212 -0.02 1.87 6.18
C ARG A 212 -1.11 0.81 6.33
N THR A 213 -1.43 0.15 5.23
CA THR A 213 -2.37 -0.98 5.23
C THR A 213 -1.65 -2.25 4.82
N VAL A 214 -2.06 -3.37 5.39
CA VAL A 214 -1.59 -4.71 5.00
C VAL A 214 -2.78 -5.55 4.55
N LEU A 215 -2.59 -6.30 3.48
CA LEU A 215 -3.52 -7.30 2.98
C LEU A 215 -2.91 -8.68 3.19
N PHE A 216 -3.57 -9.51 3.98
CA PHE A 216 -3.23 -10.90 4.21
C PHE A 216 -3.93 -11.77 3.17
N ASP A 217 -3.14 -12.44 2.34
CA ASP A 217 -3.60 -13.11 1.14
C ASP A 217 -3.91 -14.59 1.40
N LEU A 218 -2.89 -15.34 1.82
CA LEU A 218 -2.96 -16.79 2.01
C LEU A 218 -2.10 -17.22 3.19
N ALA A 219 -2.54 -18.25 3.92
CA ALA A 219 -1.70 -18.93 4.89
C ALA A 219 -1.73 -20.45 4.70
N GLY A 220 -0.62 -21.13 4.97
CA GLY A 220 -0.53 -22.57 4.85
C GLY A 220 0.64 -23.15 5.62
N SER A 221 0.69 -24.47 5.75
CA SER A 221 1.77 -25.15 6.46
C SER A 221 3.01 -25.32 5.58
N GLY A 222 4.19 -25.20 6.17
CA GLY A 222 5.46 -25.25 5.46
C GLY A 222 6.16 -23.90 5.37
N SER A 223 7.42 -23.97 4.95
CA SER A 223 8.36 -22.84 4.87
C SER A 223 8.66 -22.40 3.44
N THR A 224 8.34 -23.25 2.46
CA THR A 224 8.45 -22.93 1.03
C THR A 224 7.08 -22.79 0.40
N LEU A 225 7.00 -22.10 -0.74
CA LEU A 225 5.74 -21.93 -1.46
C LEU A 225 5.19 -23.29 -1.95
N GLU A 226 6.07 -24.17 -2.42
CA GLU A 226 5.73 -25.51 -2.88
C GLU A 226 5.12 -26.37 -1.75
N GLU A 227 5.70 -26.31 -0.54
CA GLU A 227 5.16 -26.99 0.65
C GLU A 227 3.77 -26.45 1.01
N VAL A 228 3.61 -25.12 1.01
CA VAL A 228 2.35 -24.46 1.35
C VAL A 228 1.24 -24.83 0.37
N LEU A 229 1.50 -24.75 -0.93
CA LEU A 229 0.49 -24.98 -1.96
C LEU A 229 0.15 -26.47 -2.13
N SER A 230 1.11 -27.37 -1.90
CA SER A 230 0.83 -28.83 -1.89
C SER A 230 0.17 -29.31 -0.60
N GLY A 231 0.30 -28.54 0.48
CA GLY A 231 -0.27 -28.82 1.79
C GLY A 231 -1.65 -28.20 2.04
N THR A 232 -2.05 -28.16 3.31
CA THR A 232 -3.26 -27.45 3.74
C THR A 232 -2.98 -25.96 3.80
N HIS A 233 -3.74 -25.19 3.02
CA HIS A 233 -3.70 -23.73 3.02
C HIS A 233 -5.12 -23.15 3.00
N VAL A 234 -5.23 -21.87 3.35
CA VAL A 234 -6.47 -21.11 3.38
C VAL A 234 -6.23 -19.73 2.80
N SER A 235 -7.17 -19.25 1.98
CA SER A 235 -7.22 -17.83 1.63
C SER A 235 -7.69 -17.04 2.85
N LEU A 236 -7.02 -15.92 3.13
CA LEU A 236 -7.32 -15.06 4.25
C LEU A 236 -8.20 -13.89 3.81
N ASN A 237 -7.81 -13.15 2.77
CA ASN A 237 -8.49 -11.93 2.30
C ASN A 237 -8.88 -10.97 3.44
N GLN A 238 -7.98 -10.84 4.42
CA GLN A 238 -8.16 -9.97 5.59
C GLN A 238 -7.22 -8.78 5.43
N SER A 239 -7.69 -7.57 5.76
CA SER A 239 -6.87 -6.37 5.73
C SER A 239 -6.87 -5.69 7.09
N SER A 240 -5.77 -5.03 7.43
CA SER A 240 -5.70 -4.15 8.60
C SER A 240 -4.84 -2.94 8.31
N GLY A 241 -5.19 -1.80 8.89
CA GLY A 241 -4.22 -0.72 9.12
C GLY A 241 -3.13 -1.20 10.08
N TYR A 242 -1.92 -0.65 9.97
CA TYR A 242 -0.84 -0.95 10.91
C TYR A 242 -0.09 0.31 11.36
N THR A 243 0.64 0.16 12.46
CA THR A 243 1.50 1.21 13.03
C THR A 243 2.88 0.63 13.30
N PHE A 244 3.94 1.34 12.90
CA PHE A 244 5.29 1.01 13.36
C PHE A 244 5.53 1.67 14.73
N MET A 245 5.74 0.86 15.77
CA MET A 245 5.96 1.40 17.11
C MET A 245 6.74 0.44 17.99
N GLY A 246 7.75 0.95 18.68
CA GLY A 246 8.54 0.19 19.66
C GLY A 246 9.23 -1.05 19.10
N GLY A 247 9.69 -1.02 17.84
CA GLY A 247 10.33 -2.17 17.19
C GLY A 247 9.34 -3.20 16.64
N LYS A 248 8.05 -2.85 16.54
CA LYS A 248 6.98 -3.75 16.11
C LYS A 248 6.14 -3.16 14.99
N ILE A 249 5.45 -4.05 14.30
CA ILE A 249 4.26 -3.74 13.51
C ILE A 249 3.05 -4.07 14.38
N ILE A 250 2.20 -3.09 14.64
CA ILE A 250 0.97 -3.28 15.42
C ILE A 250 -0.21 -3.17 14.46
N PHE A 251 -1.07 -4.18 14.41
CA PHE A 251 -2.24 -4.20 13.54
C PHE A 251 -3.44 -3.59 14.26
N ASN A 252 -4.12 -2.65 13.62
CA ASN A 252 -5.33 -2.00 14.16
C ASN A 252 -6.44 -3.01 14.42
N GLN A 253 -6.55 -4.04 13.57
CA GLN A 253 -7.44 -5.18 13.74
C GLN A 253 -6.62 -6.47 13.75
N PRO A 254 -6.75 -7.31 14.80
CA PRO A 254 -6.06 -8.59 14.84
C PRO A 254 -6.52 -9.52 13.72
N ILE A 255 -5.57 -10.22 13.10
CA ILE A 255 -5.84 -11.14 11.99
C ILE A 255 -6.02 -12.55 12.52
N GLN A 256 -7.14 -13.17 12.18
CA GLN A 256 -7.44 -14.54 12.58
C GLN A 256 -6.92 -15.50 11.54
N ILE A 257 -5.98 -16.37 11.93
CA ILE A 257 -5.36 -17.34 11.03
C ILE A 257 -5.66 -18.74 11.55
N LYS A 258 -6.21 -19.59 10.67
CA LYS A 258 -6.51 -20.98 10.98
C LYS A 258 -6.11 -21.91 9.84
N VAL A 259 -5.05 -22.70 10.06
CA VAL A 259 -4.49 -23.64 9.07
C VAL A 259 -4.39 -25.01 9.70
N GLY A 260 -4.92 -26.05 9.05
CA GLY A 260 -4.72 -27.44 9.48
C GLY A 260 -5.14 -27.74 10.93
N GLY A 261 -6.14 -27.01 11.47
CA GLY A 261 -6.59 -27.15 12.85
C GLY A 261 -5.79 -26.36 13.90
N LYS A 262 -4.66 -25.75 13.52
CA LYS A 262 -3.95 -24.75 14.32
C LYS A 262 -4.58 -23.38 14.08
N GLY A 263 -4.86 -22.64 15.14
CA GLY A 263 -5.44 -21.30 15.06
C GLY A 263 -4.68 -20.33 15.97
N PHE A 264 -4.38 -19.14 15.46
CA PHE A 264 -3.77 -18.07 16.23
C PHE A 264 -4.27 -16.71 15.74
N GLU A 265 -4.12 -15.71 16.59
CA GLU A 265 -4.43 -14.32 16.30
C GLU A 265 -3.11 -13.55 16.18
N LEU A 266 -2.98 -12.74 15.12
CA LEU A 266 -1.85 -11.85 14.92
C LEU A 266 -2.30 -10.40 15.13
N SER A 267 -2.03 -9.86 16.32
CA SER A 267 -2.30 -8.46 16.68
C SER A 267 -1.07 -7.56 16.54
N GLU A 268 0.12 -8.13 16.67
CA GLU A 268 1.40 -7.44 16.47
C GLU A 268 2.46 -8.42 15.98
N LEU A 269 3.47 -7.90 15.28
CA LEU A 269 4.68 -8.61 14.89
C LEU A 269 5.90 -7.87 15.43
N THR A 270 6.66 -8.52 16.31
CA THR A 270 7.99 -8.01 16.69
C THR A 270 9.00 -8.43 15.64
N LEU A 271 9.82 -7.49 15.17
CA LEU A 271 10.89 -7.76 14.21
C LEU A 271 12.22 -7.89 14.94
N GLY A 272 13.02 -8.88 14.56
CA GLY A 272 14.38 -9.07 15.05
C GLY A 272 15.40 -8.36 14.17
N ASP A 273 16.55 -9.01 13.98
CA ASP A 273 17.63 -8.50 13.13
C ASP A 273 17.19 -8.43 11.66
N PHE A 274 17.59 -7.33 11.01
CA PHE A 274 17.43 -7.09 9.57
C PHE A 274 18.71 -7.46 8.82
N SER A 275 18.57 -8.04 7.63
CA SER A 275 19.67 -8.26 6.69
C SER A 275 19.20 -8.28 5.23
N GLU A 276 20.11 -8.00 4.31
CA GLU A 276 19.89 -8.16 2.86
C GLU A 276 20.58 -9.45 2.39
N THR A 277 20.11 -10.59 2.90
CA THR A 277 20.69 -11.92 2.65
C THR A 277 19.66 -12.93 2.14
N GLY A 278 18.45 -12.47 1.82
CA GLY A 278 17.38 -13.30 1.30
C GLY A 278 17.65 -13.76 -0.12
N ALA A 279 16.91 -14.79 -0.53
CA ALA A 279 17.05 -15.37 -1.87
C ALA A 279 16.68 -14.33 -2.95
N PRO A 280 17.49 -14.18 -4.01
CA PRO A 280 17.14 -13.33 -5.15
C PRO A 280 15.78 -13.71 -5.75
N LEU A 281 15.04 -12.70 -6.22
CA LEU A 281 13.75 -12.92 -6.92
C LEU A 281 13.92 -13.43 -8.36
N CYS A 282 15.12 -13.28 -8.90
CA CYS A 282 15.51 -13.72 -10.24
C CYS A 282 16.68 -14.70 -10.13
N GLU A 283 16.59 -15.86 -10.79
CA GLU A 283 17.60 -16.93 -10.70
C GLU A 283 18.96 -16.54 -11.29
N THR A 284 18.98 -15.62 -12.27
CA THR A 284 20.20 -15.12 -12.90
C THR A 284 20.77 -13.89 -12.19
N SER A 285 20.05 -13.33 -11.21
CA SER A 285 20.49 -12.19 -10.42
C SER A 285 21.19 -12.62 -9.13
N ALA A 286 22.21 -11.87 -8.74
CA ALA A 286 22.89 -12.03 -7.46
C ALA A 286 22.38 -11.06 -6.38
N GLU A 287 21.42 -10.18 -6.72
CA GLU A 287 20.91 -9.16 -5.80
C GLU A 287 20.08 -9.83 -4.69
N PRO A 288 20.58 -9.83 -3.43
CA PRO A 288 19.86 -10.46 -2.34
C PRO A 288 18.64 -9.62 -1.94
N THR A 289 17.67 -10.26 -1.30
CA THR A 289 16.46 -9.57 -0.83
C THR A 289 16.52 -9.26 0.66
N PRO A 290 15.72 -8.29 1.14
CA PRO A 290 15.60 -8.03 2.57
C PRO A 290 14.98 -9.23 3.32
N VAL A 291 15.44 -9.41 4.55
CA VAL A 291 14.99 -10.43 5.51
C VAL A 291 14.94 -9.81 6.90
N TYR A 292 13.87 -10.08 7.64
CA TYR A 292 13.86 -9.96 9.09
C TYR A 292 13.83 -11.33 9.73
N SER A 293 14.61 -11.51 10.78
CA SER A 293 14.39 -12.62 11.72
C SER A 293 13.18 -12.32 12.60
N ILE A 294 12.44 -13.36 13.00
CA ILE A 294 11.31 -13.22 13.92
C ILE A 294 11.71 -13.76 15.30
N PRO A 295 11.57 -12.98 16.40
CA PRO A 295 11.79 -13.48 17.74
C PRO A 295 10.86 -14.66 18.06
N GLY A 296 11.41 -15.74 18.59
CA GLY A 296 10.71 -17.03 18.73
C GLY A 296 10.94 -17.98 17.55
N GLY A 297 11.51 -17.49 16.44
CA GLY A 297 11.91 -18.30 15.30
C GLY A 297 11.07 -18.02 14.05
N GLY A 298 11.71 -18.18 12.89
CA GLY A 298 11.13 -17.86 11.59
C GLY A 298 11.70 -16.59 10.98
N SER A 299 11.04 -16.11 9.93
CA SER A 299 11.53 -15.00 9.11
C SER A 299 10.39 -14.28 8.41
N LEU A 300 10.57 -12.99 8.15
CA LEU A 300 9.84 -12.25 7.13
C LEU A 300 10.77 -12.08 5.93
N THR A 301 10.37 -12.57 4.77
CA THR A 301 11.16 -12.50 3.53
C THR A 301 10.35 -11.87 2.40
N LYS A 302 11.05 -11.27 1.44
CA LYS A 302 10.43 -10.78 0.20
C LYS A 302 10.02 -11.96 -0.68
N ASN A 303 8.89 -11.84 -1.35
CA ASN A 303 8.37 -12.82 -2.31
C ASN A 303 7.56 -12.11 -3.41
N LEU A 304 7.20 -12.81 -4.48
CA LEU A 304 6.31 -12.36 -5.56
C LEU A 304 5.02 -13.20 -5.66
N PHE A 305 4.79 -14.08 -4.67
CA PHE A 305 3.61 -14.91 -4.60
C PHE A 305 2.36 -14.09 -4.31
N ASN A 306 1.35 -14.21 -5.17
CA ASN A 306 0.03 -13.64 -4.98
C ASN A 306 -1.05 -14.64 -5.41
N SER A 307 -2.01 -14.92 -4.53
CA SER A 307 -3.04 -15.93 -4.77
C SER A 307 -4.01 -15.56 -5.90
N SER A 308 -4.12 -14.28 -6.24
CA SER A 308 -4.94 -13.82 -7.37
C SER A 308 -4.45 -14.40 -8.71
N GLY A 309 -3.14 -14.61 -8.84
CA GLY A 309 -2.53 -15.19 -10.04
C GLY A 309 -2.78 -16.69 -10.20
N LEU A 310 -3.32 -17.38 -9.18
CA LEU A 310 -3.57 -18.84 -9.23
C LEU A 310 -4.57 -19.25 -10.32
N GLY A 311 -5.41 -18.32 -10.80
CA GLY A 311 -6.33 -18.59 -11.90
C GLY A 311 -5.66 -18.72 -13.28
N PHE A 312 -4.39 -18.36 -13.40
CA PHE A 312 -3.64 -18.55 -14.63
C PHE A 312 -3.20 -20.01 -14.77
N GLU A 313 -4.01 -20.79 -15.48
CA GLU A 313 -3.88 -22.25 -15.60
C GLU A 313 -3.87 -22.69 -17.08
N PRO A 314 -3.42 -23.92 -17.40
CA PRO A 314 -3.52 -24.47 -18.74
C PRO A 314 -4.96 -24.42 -19.30
N GLN A 315 -5.12 -23.95 -20.55
CA GLN A 315 -6.39 -23.83 -21.26
C GLN A 315 -6.41 -24.70 -22.52
N ALA A 316 -7.15 -25.82 -22.48
CA ALA A 316 -7.26 -26.72 -23.62
C ALA A 316 -8.00 -26.11 -24.83
N GLY A 317 -9.03 -25.29 -24.59
CA GLY A 317 -9.95 -24.81 -25.63
C GLY A 317 -9.77 -23.36 -26.09
N SER A 318 -8.84 -22.61 -25.49
CA SER A 318 -8.62 -21.20 -25.79
C SER A 318 -7.14 -20.84 -25.65
N LEU A 319 -6.69 -19.88 -26.44
CA LEU A 319 -5.37 -19.26 -26.27
C LEU A 319 -5.48 -18.01 -25.41
N TYR A 320 -4.37 -17.64 -24.79
CA TYR A 320 -4.20 -16.32 -24.20
C TYR A 320 -3.69 -15.35 -25.27
N SER A 321 -4.21 -14.13 -25.28
CA SER A 321 -3.74 -13.11 -26.21
C SER A 321 -3.85 -11.69 -25.68
N VAL A 322 -3.08 -10.79 -26.27
CA VAL A 322 -3.26 -9.36 -26.09
C VAL A 322 -2.80 -8.62 -27.35
N ASN A 323 -3.27 -7.40 -27.57
CA ASN A 323 -2.70 -6.53 -28.60
C ASN A 323 -1.26 -6.15 -28.22
N ILE A 324 -0.38 -6.00 -29.22
CA ILE A 324 1.05 -5.74 -29.03
C ILE A 324 1.42 -4.53 -28.16
N PRO A 325 0.62 -3.45 -28.02
CA PRO A 325 1.03 -2.32 -27.17
C PRO A 325 1.07 -2.65 -25.68
N PHE A 326 0.58 -3.84 -25.27
CA PHE A 326 0.53 -4.27 -23.88
C PHE A 326 1.72 -5.14 -23.45
N ILE A 327 2.89 -4.88 -24.04
CA ILE A 327 4.18 -5.46 -23.62
C ILE A 327 5.11 -4.28 -23.36
N PHE A 328 5.64 -4.20 -22.14
CA PHE A 328 6.34 -3.04 -21.65
C PHE A 328 7.72 -3.40 -21.11
N ASP A 329 8.67 -2.51 -21.34
CA ASP A 329 9.98 -2.57 -20.72
C ASP A 329 9.96 -2.13 -19.25
N ASP A 330 11.13 -2.14 -18.62
CA ASP A 330 11.35 -1.72 -17.23
C ASP A 330 11.03 -0.25 -16.94
N SER A 331 10.85 0.54 -17.99
CA SER A 331 10.55 1.96 -17.97
C SER A 331 9.09 2.24 -18.35
N LEU A 332 8.26 1.18 -18.44
CA LEU A 332 6.85 1.22 -18.81
C LEU A 332 6.59 1.75 -20.23
N ARG A 333 7.56 1.58 -21.13
CA ARG A 333 7.39 1.91 -22.55
C ARG A 333 6.97 0.67 -23.31
N SER A 334 5.97 0.84 -24.18
CA SER A 334 5.49 -0.23 -25.04
C SER A 334 6.59 -0.66 -26.03
N LEU A 335 6.92 -1.95 -26.04
CA LEU A 335 7.88 -2.52 -26.98
C LEU A 335 7.40 -2.41 -28.44
N ALA A 336 6.09 -2.32 -28.63
CA ALA A 336 5.45 -2.20 -29.93
C ALA A 336 5.36 -0.77 -30.46
N GLU A 337 5.54 0.24 -29.61
CA GLU A 337 5.57 1.64 -30.02
C GLU A 337 7.03 2.11 -30.19
N GLU A 338 7.91 1.80 -29.23
CA GLU A 338 9.26 2.36 -29.18
C GLU A 338 10.38 1.33 -28.97
N GLY A 339 10.05 0.04 -28.80
CA GLY A 339 11.01 -1.01 -28.44
C GLY A 339 11.30 -2.05 -29.53
N SER A 340 11.70 -3.25 -29.09
CA SER A 340 12.20 -4.29 -29.99
C SER A 340 11.14 -4.83 -30.95
N ILE A 341 9.87 -4.87 -30.55
CA ILE A 341 8.77 -5.27 -31.45
C ILE A 341 8.63 -4.26 -32.59
N SER A 342 8.58 -2.96 -32.30
CA SER A 342 8.44 -1.94 -33.35
C SER A 342 9.63 -1.91 -34.33
N GLN A 343 10.83 -2.26 -33.84
CA GLN A 343 12.05 -2.24 -34.62
C GLN A 343 12.29 -3.51 -35.45
N LYS A 344 11.93 -4.68 -34.90
CA LYS A 344 12.32 -5.99 -35.46
C LYS A 344 11.14 -6.77 -36.03
N LEU A 345 9.93 -6.54 -35.52
CA LEU A 345 8.71 -7.21 -35.98
C LEU A 345 7.54 -6.21 -36.08
N PRO A 346 7.67 -5.15 -36.92
CA PRO A 346 6.71 -4.05 -36.99
C PRO A 346 5.31 -4.46 -37.49
N ASN A 347 5.21 -5.65 -38.07
CA ASN A 347 3.98 -6.25 -38.57
C ASN A 347 3.27 -7.17 -37.55
N ALA A 348 3.77 -7.26 -36.31
CA ALA A 348 3.07 -7.95 -35.25
C ALA A 348 1.73 -7.25 -34.94
N LEU A 349 0.67 -8.02 -34.72
CA LEU A 349 -0.67 -7.54 -34.39
C LEU A 349 -1.07 -7.89 -32.97
N ALA A 350 -0.79 -9.12 -32.55
CA ALA A 350 -1.12 -9.62 -31.23
C ALA A 350 0.00 -10.49 -30.67
N PHE A 351 0.15 -10.47 -29.36
CA PHE A 351 0.96 -11.41 -28.60
C PHE A 351 0.09 -12.60 -28.22
N ILE A 352 0.58 -13.81 -28.49
CA ILE A 352 -0.18 -15.05 -28.38
C ILE A 352 0.56 -16.00 -27.46
N MET A 353 -0.16 -16.61 -26.53
CA MET A 353 0.34 -17.70 -25.70
C MET A 353 -0.65 -18.85 -25.68
N THR A 354 -0.17 -20.01 -26.11
CA THR A 354 -0.80 -21.30 -25.87
C THR A 354 -0.21 -21.90 -24.61
N TYR A 355 -1.07 -22.32 -23.70
CA TYR A 355 -0.65 -22.97 -22.46
C TYR A 355 -1.62 -24.13 -22.20
N GLY A 356 -1.17 -25.36 -22.42
CA GLY A 356 -2.02 -26.56 -22.44
C GLY A 356 -3.07 -26.61 -23.54
N PHE A 357 -2.88 -25.87 -24.64
CA PHE A 357 -3.84 -25.80 -25.74
C PHE A 357 -3.92 -27.12 -26.52
N GLU A 358 -5.12 -27.59 -26.86
CA GLU A 358 -5.31 -28.82 -27.63
C GLU A 358 -5.56 -28.48 -29.11
N SER A 359 -4.57 -28.76 -29.96
CA SER A 359 -4.65 -28.58 -31.42
C SER A 359 -3.84 -29.64 -32.15
N ASP A 360 -4.31 -30.02 -33.34
CA ASP A 360 -3.59 -30.95 -34.23
C ASP A 360 -2.35 -30.31 -34.87
N SER A 361 -2.27 -28.97 -34.87
CA SER A 361 -1.23 -28.22 -35.59
C SER A 361 -0.44 -27.26 -34.72
N ILE A 362 -1.08 -26.57 -33.78
CA ILE A 362 -0.44 -25.58 -32.92
C ILE A 362 0.10 -26.29 -31.66
N PRO A 363 1.36 -26.09 -31.28
CA PRO A 363 1.91 -26.68 -30.06
C PRO A 363 1.10 -26.28 -28.81
N ALA A 364 0.98 -27.20 -27.85
CA ALA A 364 0.19 -26.97 -26.65
C ALA A 364 0.74 -25.85 -25.74
N ASN A 365 2.07 -25.69 -25.73
CA ASN A 365 2.79 -24.69 -24.94
C ASN A 365 3.75 -23.93 -25.86
N SER A 366 3.32 -22.76 -26.31
CA SER A 366 4.11 -21.89 -27.17
C SER A 366 3.68 -20.44 -27.03
N VAL A 367 4.61 -19.52 -27.23
CA VAL A 367 4.36 -18.08 -27.14
C VAL A 367 5.02 -17.37 -28.32
N GLY A 368 4.46 -16.26 -28.76
CA GLY A 368 4.96 -15.48 -29.87
C GLY A 368 3.93 -14.49 -30.38
N PHE A 369 3.85 -14.33 -31.70
CA PHE A 369 3.08 -13.26 -32.31
C PHE A 369 2.11 -13.78 -33.37
N LEU A 370 0.96 -13.12 -33.47
CA LEU A 370 0.20 -13.04 -34.71
C LEU A 370 0.79 -11.90 -35.52
N VAL A 371 1.30 -12.16 -36.71
CA VAL A 371 1.84 -11.17 -37.65
C VAL A 371 0.94 -11.02 -38.85
N GLU A 372 1.06 -9.92 -39.57
CA GLU A 372 0.32 -9.65 -40.82
C GLU A 372 1.29 -9.39 -41.98
N ASP A 373 1.00 -9.92 -43.16
CA ASP A 373 1.76 -9.59 -44.37
C ASP A 373 1.21 -8.35 -45.10
N ASP A 374 1.90 -7.89 -46.13
CA ASP A 374 1.48 -6.74 -46.96
C ASP A 374 0.12 -6.92 -47.66
N GLN A 375 -0.46 -8.12 -47.62
CA GLN A 375 -1.75 -8.49 -48.20
C GLN A 375 -2.84 -8.68 -47.14
N GLU A 376 -2.59 -8.28 -45.89
CA GLU A 376 -3.51 -8.45 -44.75
C GLU A 376 -3.79 -9.92 -44.40
N ASN A 377 -2.89 -10.85 -44.75
CA ASN A 377 -2.98 -12.23 -44.29
C ASN A 377 -2.27 -12.38 -42.95
N SER A 378 -2.97 -12.91 -41.95
CA SER A 378 -2.38 -13.14 -40.63
C SER A 378 -1.71 -14.51 -40.52
N ALA A 379 -0.59 -14.57 -39.79
CA ALA A 379 0.13 -15.80 -39.50
C ALA A 379 0.62 -15.87 -38.05
N PHE A 380 0.62 -17.08 -37.48
CA PHE A 380 1.18 -17.36 -36.16
C PHE A 380 2.66 -17.67 -36.28
N TYR A 381 3.49 -16.92 -35.56
CA TYR A 381 4.92 -17.18 -35.35
C TYR A 381 5.14 -17.45 -33.86
N LEU A 382 5.33 -18.72 -33.48
CA LEU A 382 5.36 -19.17 -32.09
C LEU A 382 6.60 -19.99 -31.78
N ARG A 383 7.17 -19.81 -30.59
CA ARG A 383 8.25 -20.65 -30.04
C ARG A 383 7.70 -21.52 -28.92
N SER A 384 8.02 -22.80 -28.97
CA SER A 384 7.57 -23.77 -27.95
C SER A 384 8.38 -23.65 -26.66
N PHE A 385 7.74 -23.95 -25.53
CA PHE A 385 8.39 -24.03 -24.23
C PHE A 385 7.82 -25.20 -23.41
N THR A 386 8.58 -25.65 -22.41
CA THR A 386 8.08 -26.55 -21.37
C THR A 386 7.73 -25.71 -20.14
N PRO A 387 6.47 -25.69 -19.67
CA PRO A 387 6.07 -24.96 -18.48
C PRO A 387 6.42 -25.71 -17.20
N THR A 388 6.98 -25.00 -16.22
CA THR A 388 6.95 -25.42 -14.80
C THR A 388 6.26 -24.34 -13.97
N ALA A 389 5.07 -24.64 -13.44
CA ALA A 389 4.27 -23.68 -12.68
C ALA A 389 4.23 -24.01 -11.18
N VAL A 390 4.43 -23.00 -10.33
CA VAL A 390 4.25 -23.09 -8.88
C VAL A 390 3.55 -21.82 -8.41
N GLY A 391 2.33 -21.95 -7.89
CA GLY A 391 1.52 -20.80 -7.52
C GLY A 391 1.25 -19.92 -8.74
N ASN A 392 1.57 -18.63 -8.62
CA ASN A 392 1.47 -17.68 -9.73
C ASN A 392 2.76 -17.54 -10.56
N ARG A 393 3.83 -18.29 -10.24
CA ARG A 393 5.06 -18.31 -11.02
C ARG A 393 4.95 -19.32 -12.17
N LEU A 394 5.32 -18.90 -13.36
CA LEU A 394 5.54 -19.75 -14.52
C LEU A 394 7.01 -19.66 -14.97
N GLN A 395 7.71 -20.79 -14.92
CA GLN A 395 9.01 -20.98 -15.55
C GLN A 395 8.82 -21.43 -17.01
N ILE A 396 9.56 -20.79 -17.91
CA ILE A 396 9.60 -21.00 -19.35
C ILE A 396 10.92 -21.69 -19.71
N ASP A 397 10.86 -23.00 -19.97
CA ASP A 397 12.01 -23.74 -20.46
C ASP A 397 11.93 -23.84 -21.99
N TRP A 398 12.62 -22.91 -22.67
CA TRP A 398 12.59 -22.81 -24.13
C TRP A 398 12.97 -24.10 -24.84
N GLN A 399 12.29 -24.38 -25.95
CA GLN A 399 12.61 -25.48 -26.86
C GLN A 399 13.07 -24.90 -28.21
N ASP A 400 13.89 -25.64 -28.93
CA ASP A 400 14.31 -25.29 -30.31
C ASP A 400 13.22 -25.66 -31.35
N ASN A 401 11.95 -25.65 -30.94
CA ASN A 401 10.80 -26.00 -31.78
C ASN A 401 9.93 -24.77 -32.03
N TYR A 402 9.80 -24.40 -33.30
CA TYR A 402 9.02 -23.24 -33.74
C TYR A 402 7.83 -23.69 -34.58
N TYR A 403 6.72 -23.00 -34.41
CA TYR A 403 5.53 -23.16 -35.22
C TYR A 403 5.29 -21.90 -36.03
N TYR A 404 5.19 -22.08 -37.34
CA TYR A 404 4.86 -21.01 -38.27
C TYR A 404 3.68 -21.44 -39.15
N SER A 405 2.58 -20.69 -39.13
CA SER A 405 1.44 -21.00 -40.02
C SER A 405 1.68 -20.56 -41.48
N SER A 406 2.68 -19.70 -41.70
CA SER A 406 3.28 -19.35 -43.00
C SER A 406 4.80 -19.30 -42.85
N ALA A 407 5.57 -19.43 -43.92
CA ALA A 407 7.03 -19.36 -43.82
C ALA A 407 7.49 -17.94 -43.44
N PRO A 408 8.25 -17.77 -42.33
CA PRO A 408 8.81 -16.48 -41.96
C PRO A 408 10.03 -16.15 -42.83
N THR A 409 10.38 -14.86 -42.90
CA THR A 409 11.71 -14.45 -43.35
C THR A 409 12.77 -14.79 -42.29
N PRO A 410 14.06 -14.95 -42.68
CA PRO A 410 15.14 -15.15 -41.70
C PRO A 410 15.21 -14.04 -40.65
N GLU A 411 14.89 -12.80 -41.04
CA GLU A 411 14.86 -11.65 -40.15
C GLU A 411 13.72 -11.75 -39.13
N GLU A 412 12.51 -12.16 -39.53
CA GLU A 412 11.37 -12.36 -38.63
C GLU A 412 11.59 -13.53 -37.65
N GLU A 413 12.20 -14.62 -38.11
CA GLU A 413 12.55 -15.77 -37.26
C GLU A 413 13.58 -15.39 -36.19
N ALA A 414 14.60 -14.61 -36.56
CA ALA A 414 15.56 -14.05 -35.62
C ALA A 414 14.89 -13.07 -34.64
N ALA A 415 14.03 -12.18 -35.16
CA ALA A 415 13.30 -11.20 -34.35
C ALA A 415 12.41 -11.87 -33.29
N LEU A 416 11.67 -12.92 -33.66
CA LEU A 416 10.85 -13.70 -32.73
C LEU A 416 11.68 -14.20 -31.54
N THR A 417 12.83 -14.82 -31.84
CA THR A 417 13.70 -15.38 -30.80
C THR A 417 14.25 -14.28 -29.90
N GLU A 418 14.79 -13.22 -30.49
CA GLU A 418 15.40 -12.11 -29.73
C GLU A 418 14.39 -11.39 -28.84
N ILE A 419 13.17 -11.14 -29.32
CA ILE A 419 12.13 -10.47 -28.52
C ILE A 419 11.65 -11.38 -27.38
N LEU A 420 11.46 -12.69 -27.64
CA LEU A 420 11.03 -13.62 -26.59
C LEU A 420 12.11 -13.83 -25.53
N ASP A 421 13.39 -13.90 -25.92
CA ASP A 421 14.51 -13.96 -24.98
C ASP A 421 14.61 -12.67 -24.16
N GLU A 422 14.35 -11.51 -24.76
CA GLU A 422 14.30 -10.21 -24.07
C GLU A 422 13.16 -10.15 -23.03
N VAL A 423 11.93 -10.51 -23.43
CA VAL A 423 10.75 -10.42 -22.54
C VAL A 423 10.82 -11.43 -21.39
N PHE A 424 11.27 -12.65 -21.67
CA PHE A 424 11.35 -13.74 -20.69
C PHE A 424 12.78 -13.98 -20.17
N ASP A 425 13.62 -12.95 -20.10
CA ASP A 425 14.97 -13.08 -19.54
C ASP A 425 14.94 -13.74 -18.16
N GLY A 426 15.90 -14.62 -17.90
CA GLY A 426 15.94 -15.47 -16.69
C GLY A 426 14.84 -16.54 -16.58
N GLY A 427 13.90 -16.61 -17.53
CA GLY A 427 12.97 -17.73 -17.72
C GLY A 427 11.76 -17.76 -16.78
N SER A 428 11.66 -16.91 -15.77
CA SER A 428 10.56 -16.90 -14.80
C SER A 428 9.70 -15.64 -14.90
N VAL A 429 8.39 -15.81 -14.97
CA VAL A 429 7.40 -14.73 -14.90
C VAL A 429 6.34 -15.02 -13.84
N TYR A 430 5.78 -13.97 -13.27
CA TYR A 430 4.75 -14.05 -12.24
C TYR A 430 3.45 -13.45 -12.75
N ALA A 431 2.36 -14.22 -12.70
CA ALA A 431 1.02 -13.78 -13.06
C ALA A 431 0.30 -13.13 -11.88
N TYR A 432 -0.51 -12.12 -12.16
CA TYR A 432 -1.37 -11.42 -11.20
C TYR A 432 -2.72 -11.19 -11.86
N ASP A 433 -3.82 -11.38 -11.14
CA ASP A 433 -5.14 -11.02 -11.67
C ASP A 433 -5.21 -9.51 -11.85
N LEU A 434 -5.62 -9.08 -13.05
CA LEU A 434 -5.93 -7.69 -13.34
C LEU A 434 -7.46 -7.58 -13.45
N PRO A 435 -8.15 -7.08 -12.41
CA PRO A 435 -9.60 -7.13 -12.35
C PRO A 435 -10.24 -6.15 -13.35
N ILE A 436 -10.50 -6.66 -14.57
CA ILE A 436 -11.20 -5.94 -15.63
C ILE A 436 -12.61 -6.51 -15.76
N ARG A 437 -13.62 -5.65 -15.64
CA ARG A 437 -15.03 -6.08 -15.68
C ARG A 437 -15.36 -6.83 -16.97
N GLY A 438 -15.71 -8.11 -16.84
CA GLY A 438 -16.18 -8.95 -17.95
C GLY A 438 -15.07 -9.60 -18.76
N LEU A 439 -13.80 -9.46 -18.36
CA LEU A 439 -12.65 -10.13 -18.96
C LEU A 439 -11.88 -10.90 -17.89
N THR A 440 -11.19 -11.96 -18.30
CA THR A 440 -10.18 -12.62 -17.47
C THR A 440 -8.82 -12.15 -17.98
N VAL A 441 -8.15 -11.31 -17.20
CA VAL A 441 -6.93 -10.62 -17.62
C VAL A 441 -5.85 -10.86 -16.57
N TYR A 442 -4.67 -11.25 -17.02
CA TYR A 442 -3.51 -11.44 -16.18
C TYR A 442 -2.41 -10.47 -16.55
N GLN A 443 -1.86 -9.78 -15.56
CA GLN A 443 -0.61 -9.05 -15.69
C GLN A 443 0.53 -9.99 -15.35
N PHE A 444 1.56 -10.01 -16.19
CA PHE A 444 2.80 -10.72 -15.99
C PHE A 444 3.90 -9.76 -15.63
N TYR A 445 4.76 -10.17 -14.71
CA TYR A 445 5.96 -9.44 -14.32
C TYR A 445 7.16 -10.37 -14.35
N ASN A 446 8.23 -9.93 -15.00
CA ASN A 446 9.52 -10.60 -14.99
C ASN A 446 10.46 -9.87 -14.02
N PRO A 447 10.87 -10.50 -12.90
CA PRO A 447 11.75 -9.85 -11.92
C PRO A 447 13.20 -9.72 -12.37
N CYS A 448 13.63 -10.41 -13.43
CA CYS A 448 15.01 -10.36 -13.92
C CYS A 448 15.32 -9.09 -14.70
N ASN A 449 14.38 -8.64 -15.53
CA ASN A 449 14.52 -7.46 -16.38
C ASN A 449 13.53 -6.34 -16.03
N GLY A 450 12.53 -6.60 -15.18
CA GLY A 450 11.48 -5.64 -14.81
C GLY A 450 10.39 -5.45 -15.85
N TYR A 451 10.32 -6.30 -16.87
CA TYR A 451 9.37 -6.21 -17.98
C TYR A 451 8.00 -6.72 -17.55
N GLU A 452 6.97 -6.16 -18.17
CA GLU A 452 5.60 -6.48 -17.86
C GLU A 452 4.77 -6.65 -19.12
N PHE A 453 3.84 -7.60 -19.12
CA PHE A 453 2.91 -7.77 -20.24
C PHE A 453 1.56 -8.26 -19.74
N VAL A 454 0.54 -8.15 -20.58
CA VAL A 454 -0.81 -8.58 -20.24
C VAL A 454 -1.20 -9.76 -21.11
N LEU A 455 -2.01 -10.67 -20.57
CA LEU A 455 -2.66 -11.72 -21.34
C LEU A 455 -4.14 -11.80 -20.98
N VAL A 456 -4.98 -11.86 -22.00
CA VAL A 456 -6.43 -12.01 -21.88
C VAL A 456 -6.82 -13.42 -22.31
N ARG A 457 -7.75 -14.04 -21.57
CA ARG A 457 -8.36 -15.32 -21.97
C ARG A 457 -9.61 -15.11 -22.82
#